data_AF-A0A2N0N376-F1
#
_entry.id   AF-A0A2N0N376-F1
#
_cell.length_a   1.000
_cell.length_b   1.000
_cell.length_c   1.000
_cell.angle_alpha   90.00
_cell.angle_beta   90.00
_cell.angle_gamma   90.00
#
_symmetry.space_group_name_H-M   'P 1'
#
loop_
_entity.id
_entity.type
_entity.pdbx_description
1 polymer ?
#
loop_
_entity_poly.entity_id
_entity_poly.type
_entity_poly.pdbx_seq_one_letter_code
_entity_poly.pdbx_strand_id
1 'polypeptide(L)'
;MKKNNNLTTLSALCLCAGLSMFSIAAHAMGDDSEKTPDCPKGQVYDSKTKSCMVEKGSKISDQDKTQYAYHLAKTGRFQEALDLLDTLQQPNTREAWNYRGYATRKLGRTDEGIGYYQRSIALDGHYAKVREYLGEAYMIKGRPDLAKAQLATIKGICGTGCEEYRDLNAAIEGHPES
;
A
#
# COMPACT_ATOMS: atom_id res chain seq x y z
N MET A 1 26.81 70.84 -32.74
CA MET A 1 25.63 71.38 -33.44
C MET A 1 24.67 70.24 -33.74
N LYS A 2 23.41 70.38 -33.33
CA LYS A 2 22.28 69.43 -33.48
C LYS A 2 21.90 69.17 -34.94
N LYS A 3 21.46 67.95 -35.26
CA LYS A 3 20.32 67.56 -36.13
C LYS A 3 19.92 66.13 -35.68
N ASN A 4 18.85 65.87 -34.91
CA ASN A 4 17.40 65.93 -35.21
C ASN A 4 17.08 65.41 -36.63
N ASN A 5 16.10 64.56 -36.90
CA ASN A 5 15.16 63.72 -36.16
C ASN A 5 14.29 63.05 -37.25
N ASN A 6 13.68 61.88 -36.98
CA ASN A 6 12.36 61.43 -37.48
C ASN A 6 12.26 61.02 -38.98
N LEU A 7 11.40 60.12 -39.47
CA LEU A 7 10.37 59.18 -38.99
C LEU A 7 9.78 58.51 -40.27
N THR A 8 8.96 57.45 -40.12
CA THR A 8 7.95 56.89 -41.07
C THR A 8 8.38 55.68 -41.96
N THR A 9 8.01 54.44 -41.58
CA THR A 9 6.87 53.57 -42.04
C THR A 9 7.06 52.97 -43.46
N LEU A 10 6.72 51.73 -43.84
CA LEU A 10 5.64 50.81 -43.48
C LEU A 10 5.93 49.41 -44.14
N SER A 11 5.22 48.36 -43.67
CA SER A 11 4.76 47.15 -44.43
C SER A 11 5.46 45.78 -44.24
N ALA A 12 4.84 44.96 -43.37
CA ALA A 12 4.30 43.60 -43.57
C ALA A 12 5.12 42.49 -44.27
N LEU A 13 5.33 41.36 -43.58
CA LEU A 13 4.87 40.05 -44.04
C LEU A 13 4.79 39.00 -42.90
N CYS A 14 3.64 38.34 -42.81
CA CYS A 14 3.35 37.16 -42.00
C CYS A 14 4.25 35.97 -42.35
N LEU A 15 4.66 35.17 -41.35
CA LEU A 15 4.80 33.72 -41.51
C LEU A 15 4.70 33.00 -40.15
N CYS A 16 3.91 31.94 -40.17
CA CYS A 16 3.42 31.14 -39.06
C CYS A 16 4.52 30.29 -38.39
N ALA A 17 4.44 30.15 -37.06
CA ALA A 17 4.87 28.94 -36.37
C ALA A 17 4.11 28.82 -35.04
N GLY A 18 2.95 28.15 -35.09
CA GLY A 18 2.22 27.77 -33.90
C GLY A 18 2.96 26.65 -33.18
N LEU A 19 3.57 26.96 -32.04
CA LEU A 19 3.95 25.98 -31.03
C LEU A 19 2.91 26.05 -29.92
N SER A 20 1.83 25.28 -30.10
CA SER A 20 0.92 24.94 -29.02
C SER A 20 1.72 24.22 -27.94
N MET A 21 2.03 24.94 -26.87
CA MET A 21 2.47 24.36 -25.61
C MET A 21 1.32 23.50 -25.09
N PHE A 22 1.33 22.22 -25.43
CA PHE A 22 0.56 21.21 -24.72
C PHE A 22 1.00 21.28 -23.27
N SER A 23 0.16 21.88 -22.43
CA SER A 23 0.27 21.74 -20.98
C SER A 23 0.06 20.27 -20.69
N ILE A 24 1.15 19.54 -20.44
CA ILE A 24 1.08 18.25 -19.78
C ILE A 24 0.56 18.58 -18.40
N ALA A 25 -0.73 18.32 -18.18
CA ALA A 25 -1.27 18.20 -16.83
C ALA A 25 -0.52 17.05 -16.18
N ALA A 26 0.57 17.38 -15.48
CA ALA A 26 1.19 16.49 -14.52
C ALA A 26 0.07 16.09 -13.56
N HIS A 27 -0.36 14.83 -13.68
CA HIS A 27 -1.18 14.24 -12.65
C HIS A 27 -0.27 14.17 -11.43
N ALA A 28 -0.43 15.15 -10.55
CA ALA A 28 0.05 15.05 -9.19
C ALA A 28 -0.46 13.70 -8.68
N MET A 29 0.46 12.78 -8.40
CA MET A 29 0.16 11.61 -7.60
C MET A 29 -0.18 12.18 -6.22
N GLY A 30 -1.48 12.42 -6.01
CA GLY A 30 -2.02 12.85 -4.74
C GLY A 30 -1.72 11.76 -3.73
N ASP A 31 -0.71 11.99 -2.92
CA ASP A 31 -0.57 11.40 -1.58
C ASP A 31 -1.65 12.04 -0.69
N ASP A 32 -2.91 11.82 -1.03
CA ASP A 32 -4.04 12.02 -0.13
C ASP A 32 -4.13 10.76 0.72
N SER A 33 -3.11 10.52 1.54
CA SER A 33 -3.18 9.52 2.60
C SER A 33 -4.12 10.04 3.71
N GLU A 34 -5.41 10.17 3.38
CA GLU A 34 -6.49 10.18 4.36
C GLU A 34 -6.32 8.92 5.21
N LYS A 35 -5.78 9.07 6.41
CA LYS A 35 -5.61 7.98 7.37
C LYS A 35 -6.98 7.32 7.56
N THR A 36 -7.05 6.01 7.32
CA THR A 36 -8.26 5.23 7.59
C THR A 36 -8.67 5.43 9.05
N PRO A 37 -9.91 5.85 9.34
CA PRO A 37 -10.32 6.16 10.71
C PRO A 37 -10.64 4.91 11.52
N ASP A 38 -10.48 4.99 12.84
CA ASP A 38 -11.03 4.00 13.75
C ASP A 38 -12.55 4.16 13.84
N CYS A 39 -13.28 3.15 13.36
CA CYS A 39 -14.73 3.09 13.42
C CYS A 39 -15.16 2.46 14.74
N PRO A 40 -16.34 2.85 15.26
CA PRO A 40 -16.97 2.19 16.38
C PRO A 40 -17.06 0.67 16.18
N LYS A 41 -17.06 -0.07 17.30
CA LYS A 41 -17.12 -1.54 17.26
C LYS A 41 -18.31 -2.04 16.42
N GLY A 42 -18.04 -2.97 15.51
CA GLY A 42 -19.05 -3.53 14.59
C GLY A 42 -19.32 -2.68 13.33
N GLN A 43 -18.62 -1.55 13.17
CA GLN A 43 -18.65 -0.75 11.94
C GLN A 43 -17.36 -0.93 11.14
N VAL A 44 -17.48 -0.73 9.83
CA VAL A 44 -16.42 -0.85 8.84
C VAL A 44 -16.39 0.44 8.02
N TYR A 45 -15.20 0.96 7.72
CA TYR A 45 -15.07 2.14 6.89
C TYR A 45 -15.38 1.79 5.42
N ASP A 46 -16.33 2.49 4.83
CA ASP A 46 -16.64 2.44 3.40
C ASP A 46 -15.94 3.61 2.70
N SER A 47 -14.95 3.32 1.86
CA SER A 47 -14.20 4.36 1.14
C SER A 47 -15.05 5.12 0.11
N LYS A 48 -16.15 4.51 -0.36
CA LYS A 48 -17.06 5.12 -1.33
C LYS A 48 -17.92 6.21 -0.70
N THR A 49 -18.45 5.96 0.49
CA THR A 49 -19.27 6.93 1.23
C THR A 49 -18.44 7.76 2.21
N LYS A 50 -17.15 7.42 2.37
CA LYS A 50 -16.21 8.03 3.32
C LYS A 50 -16.75 8.00 4.77
N SER A 51 -17.43 6.92 5.15
CA SER A 51 -18.10 6.83 6.45
C SER A 51 -18.01 5.45 7.07
N CYS A 52 -18.11 5.38 8.39
CA CYS A 52 -18.23 4.12 9.12
C CYS A 52 -19.67 3.58 8.99
N MET A 53 -19.78 2.35 8.47
CA MET A 53 -21.05 1.71 8.14
C MET A 53 -21.18 0.39 8.90
N VAL A 54 -22.41 0.04 9.32
CA VAL A 54 -22.66 -1.29 9.88
C VAL A 54 -22.51 -2.33 8.78
N GLU A 55 -21.66 -3.33 9.00
CA GLU A 55 -21.36 -4.39 8.02
C GLU A 55 -22.66 -5.12 7.62
N LYS A 56 -23.42 -5.57 8.61
CA LYS A 56 -24.71 -6.25 8.44
C LYS A 56 -25.78 -5.25 8.00
N GLY A 57 -25.97 -5.12 6.69
CA GLY A 57 -26.99 -4.26 6.08
C GLY A 57 -26.44 -3.29 5.04
N SER A 58 -25.12 -3.10 5.00
CA SER A 58 -24.45 -2.26 4.02
C SER A 58 -23.76 -3.14 2.98
N LYS A 59 -23.88 -2.82 1.69
CA LYS A 59 -23.14 -3.50 0.61
C LYS A 59 -21.69 -3.01 0.55
N ILE A 60 -20.97 -3.14 1.65
CA ILE A 60 -19.54 -2.79 1.74
C ILE A 60 -18.77 -3.77 0.87
N SER A 61 -17.86 -3.26 0.03
CA SER A 61 -17.10 -4.09 -0.89
C SER A 61 -16.11 -4.98 -0.14
N ASP A 62 -15.79 -6.15 -0.70
CA ASP A 62 -14.74 -7.01 -0.15
C ASP A 62 -13.38 -6.31 -0.11
N GLN A 63 -13.14 -5.39 -1.04
CA GLN A 63 -11.95 -4.55 -1.04
C GLN A 63 -11.90 -3.65 0.20
N ASP A 64 -12.97 -2.90 0.48
CA ASP A 64 -13.06 -2.04 1.67
C ASP A 64 -12.96 -2.85 2.95
N LYS A 65 -13.67 -3.98 3.04
CA LYS A 65 -13.57 -4.90 4.18
C LYS A 65 -12.14 -5.39 4.38
N THR A 66 -11.44 -5.76 3.30
CA THR A 66 -10.05 -6.24 3.36
C THR A 66 -9.09 -5.14 3.81
N GLN A 67 -9.22 -3.93 3.27
CA GLN A 67 -8.38 -2.79 3.71
C GLN A 67 -8.68 -2.38 5.15
N TYR A 68 -9.95 -2.38 5.53
CA TYR A 68 -10.35 -2.06 6.90
C TYR A 68 -9.90 -3.13 7.90
N ALA A 69 -9.90 -4.41 7.51
CA ALA A 69 -9.32 -5.47 8.33
C ALA A 69 -7.82 -5.26 8.55
N TYR A 70 -7.08 -4.80 7.55
CA TYR A 70 -5.68 -4.44 7.73
C TYR A 70 -5.52 -3.25 8.69
N HIS A 71 -6.35 -2.22 8.57
CA HIS A 71 -6.38 -1.10 9.52
C HIS A 71 -6.63 -1.58 10.95
N LEU A 72 -7.67 -2.39 11.17
CA LEU A 72 -7.97 -3.02 12.47
C LEU A 72 -6.77 -3.79 13.02
N ALA A 73 -6.09 -4.55 12.16
CA ALA A 73 -4.91 -5.29 12.58
C ALA A 73 -3.74 -4.36 12.94
N LYS A 74 -3.49 -3.30 12.17
CA LYS A 74 -2.44 -2.30 12.46
C LYS A 74 -2.72 -1.52 13.74
N THR A 75 -3.99 -1.37 14.15
CA THR A 75 -4.38 -0.75 15.42
C THR A 75 -4.56 -1.77 16.57
N GLY A 76 -4.11 -3.01 16.39
CA GLY A 76 -4.07 -4.03 17.45
C GLY A 76 -5.37 -4.82 17.64
N ARG A 77 -6.42 -4.54 16.86
CA ARG A 77 -7.71 -5.23 16.89
C ARG A 77 -7.69 -6.49 16.02
N PHE A 78 -6.74 -7.38 16.30
CA PHE A 78 -6.42 -8.53 15.44
C PHE A 78 -7.57 -9.53 15.26
N GLN A 79 -8.33 -9.83 16.33
CA GLN A 79 -9.45 -10.76 16.22
C GLN A 79 -10.57 -10.16 15.36
N GLU A 80 -10.86 -8.87 15.52
CA GLU A 80 -11.87 -8.18 14.71
C GLU A 80 -11.48 -8.10 13.24
N ALA A 81 -10.18 -7.98 12.94
CA ALA A 81 -9.67 -8.09 11.58
C ALA A 81 -9.97 -9.46 10.96
N LEU A 82 -9.74 -10.54 11.70
CA LEU A 82 -10.02 -11.91 11.23
C LEU A 82 -11.52 -12.14 11.04
N ASP A 83 -12.33 -11.74 12.02
CA ASP A 83 -13.79 -11.85 11.96
C ASP A 83 -14.34 -11.11 10.73
N LEU A 84 -13.79 -9.93 10.41
CA LEU A 84 -14.17 -9.17 9.21
C LEU A 84 -13.73 -9.88 7.92
N LEU A 85 -12.51 -10.40 7.87
CA LEU A 85 -12.00 -11.17 6.72
C LEU A 85 -12.80 -12.46 6.47
N ASP A 86 -13.42 -13.03 7.50
CA ASP A 86 -14.33 -14.19 7.39
C ASP A 86 -15.68 -13.84 6.73
N THR A 87 -16.02 -12.56 6.60
CA THR A 87 -17.25 -12.11 5.92
C THR A 87 -17.09 -11.85 4.41
N LEU A 88 -15.87 -11.98 3.88
CA LEU A 88 -15.60 -11.73 2.47
C LEU A 88 -16.35 -12.71 1.57
N GLN A 89 -16.93 -12.22 0.49
CA GLN A 89 -17.57 -13.07 -0.53
C GLN A 89 -16.51 -13.74 -1.42
N GLN A 90 -15.38 -13.06 -1.65
CA GLN A 90 -14.21 -13.53 -2.38
C GLN A 90 -12.99 -13.54 -1.44
N PRO A 91 -12.88 -14.53 -0.54
CA PRO A 91 -11.87 -14.52 0.53
C PRO A 91 -10.44 -14.85 0.05
N ASN A 92 -10.30 -15.35 -1.19
CA ASN A 92 -9.05 -15.92 -1.69
C ASN A 92 -8.24 -14.91 -2.52
N THR A 93 -7.99 -13.72 -1.97
CA THR A 93 -7.10 -12.72 -2.58
C THR A 93 -5.74 -12.72 -1.90
N ARG A 94 -4.70 -12.20 -2.58
CA ARG A 94 -3.35 -12.10 -1.99
C ARG A 94 -3.38 -11.19 -0.75
N GLU A 95 -4.13 -10.09 -0.78
CA GLU A 95 -4.28 -9.17 0.34
C GLU A 95 -5.00 -9.82 1.51
N ALA A 96 -6.13 -10.51 1.29
CA ALA A 96 -6.87 -11.16 2.36
C ALA A 96 -6.03 -12.24 3.04
N TRP A 97 -5.30 -13.07 2.27
CA TRP A 97 -4.38 -14.04 2.85
C TRP A 97 -3.23 -13.37 3.61
N ASN A 98 -2.64 -12.31 3.07
CA ASN A 98 -1.60 -11.56 3.75
C ASN A 98 -2.08 -11.00 5.10
N TYR A 99 -3.27 -10.38 5.13
CA TYR A 99 -3.80 -9.75 6.34
C TYR A 99 -4.30 -10.77 7.38
N ARG A 100 -4.79 -11.94 6.95
CA ARG A 100 -5.00 -13.09 7.86
C ARG A 100 -3.68 -13.53 8.50
N GLY A 101 -2.63 -13.63 7.70
CA GLY A 101 -1.29 -13.97 8.19
C GLY A 101 -0.78 -12.94 9.20
N TYR A 102 -0.95 -11.65 8.91
CA TYR A 102 -0.57 -10.56 9.80
C TYR A 102 -1.28 -10.62 11.14
N ALA A 103 -2.62 -10.69 11.13
CA ALA A 103 -3.41 -10.71 12.36
C ALA A 103 -3.13 -11.98 13.20
N THR A 104 -3.04 -13.15 12.56
CA THR A 104 -2.76 -14.41 13.29
C THR A 104 -1.35 -14.45 13.87
N ARG A 105 -0.32 -13.99 13.14
CA ARG A 105 1.04 -13.86 13.68
C ARG A 105 1.08 -12.95 14.89
N LYS A 106 0.43 -11.79 14.83
CA LYS A 106 0.38 -10.83 15.95
C LYS A 106 -0.40 -11.35 17.16
N LEU A 107 -1.31 -12.31 16.97
CA LEU A 107 -1.96 -13.07 18.05
C LEU A 107 -1.09 -14.22 18.61
N GLY A 108 0.17 -14.34 18.20
CA GLY A 108 1.08 -15.41 18.63
C GLY A 108 0.86 -16.74 17.91
N ARG A 109 -0.10 -16.82 16.97
CA ARG A 109 -0.36 -18.00 16.14
C ARG A 109 0.55 -18.01 14.91
N THR A 110 1.86 -17.94 15.14
CA THR A 110 2.86 -17.68 14.09
C THR A 110 2.87 -18.73 12.99
N ASP A 111 2.74 -20.02 13.34
CA ASP A 111 2.75 -21.10 12.33
C ASP A 111 1.50 -21.05 11.43
N GLU A 112 0.34 -20.69 11.98
CA GLU A 112 -0.88 -20.45 11.22
C GLU A 112 -0.69 -19.26 10.25
N GLY A 113 -0.09 -18.17 10.77
CA GLY A 113 0.21 -16.99 9.98
C GLY A 113 1.14 -17.26 8.79
N ILE A 114 2.18 -18.07 9.00
CA ILE A 114 3.07 -18.55 7.93
C ILE A 114 2.28 -19.27 6.84
N GLY A 115 1.35 -20.14 7.22
CA GLY A 115 0.48 -20.84 6.27
C GLY A 115 -0.36 -19.89 5.41
N TYR A 116 -0.89 -18.80 5.99
CA TYR A 116 -1.61 -17.78 5.21
C TYR A 116 -0.68 -16.98 4.29
N TYR A 117 0.50 -16.58 4.75
CA TYR A 117 1.46 -15.89 3.90
C TYR A 117 1.88 -16.74 2.69
N GLN A 118 2.08 -18.04 2.89
CA GLN A 118 2.38 -18.96 1.79
C GLN A 118 1.25 -19.03 0.76
N ARG A 119 -0.03 -19.00 1.18
CA ARG A 119 -1.17 -18.91 0.27
C ARG A 119 -1.19 -17.60 -0.50
N SER A 120 -0.87 -16.48 0.14
CA SER A 120 -0.73 -15.18 -0.54
C SER A 120 0.38 -15.21 -1.60
N ILE A 121 1.56 -15.75 -1.28
CA ILE A 121 2.69 -15.86 -2.21
C ILE A 121 2.37 -16.78 -3.39
N ALA A 122 1.56 -17.82 -3.16
CA ALA A 122 1.11 -18.70 -4.24
C ALA A 122 0.20 -17.98 -5.25
N LEU A 123 -0.53 -16.93 -4.83
CA LEU A 123 -1.32 -16.09 -5.73
C LEU A 123 -0.46 -15.02 -6.42
N ASP A 124 0.49 -14.43 -5.70
CA ASP A 124 1.41 -13.44 -6.24
C ASP A 124 2.81 -13.55 -5.61
N GLY A 125 3.74 -14.13 -6.38
CA GLY A 125 5.13 -14.27 -5.98
C GLY A 125 5.92 -12.96 -5.92
N HIS A 126 5.42 -11.86 -6.48
CA HIS A 126 6.09 -10.55 -6.46
C HIS A 126 5.53 -9.61 -5.39
N TYR A 127 4.62 -10.09 -4.53
CA TYR A 127 4.05 -9.26 -3.47
C TYR A 127 5.06 -9.06 -2.32
N ALA A 128 5.84 -7.97 -2.39
CA ALA A 128 6.91 -7.68 -1.44
C ALA A 128 6.42 -7.66 0.03
N LYS A 129 5.27 -7.03 0.29
CA LYS A 129 4.71 -6.86 1.65
C LYS A 129 4.47 -8.19 2.37
N VAL A 130 3.97 -9.21 1.67
CA VAL A 130 3.77 -10.53 2.31
C VAL A 130 5.09 -11.24 2.56
N ARG A 131 6.13 -10.98 1.75
CA ARG A 131 7.47 -11.55 1.96
C ARG A 131 8.15 -10.93 3.15
N GLU A 132 7.99 -9.62 3.37
CA GLU A 132 8.43 -8.92 4.57
C GLU A 132 7.81 -9.58 5.80
N TYR A 133 6.49 -9.67 5.88
CA TYR A 133 5.79 -10.26 7.02
C TYR A 133 6.10 -11.74 7.24
N LEU A 134 6.31 -12.51 6.16
CA LEU A 134 6.77 -13.89 6.27
C LEU A 134 8.19 -13.96 6.83
N GLY A 135 9.08 -13.06 6.40
CA GLY A 135 10.43 -12.94 6.93
C GLY A 135 10.42 -12.63 8.44
N GLU A 136 9.59 -11.69 8.87
CA GLU A 136 9.41 -11.38 10.30
C GLU A 136 8.86 -12.59 11.08
N ALA A 137 7.92 -13.35 10.49
CA ALA A 137 7.41 -14.57 11.10
C ALA A 137 8.54 -15.60 11.30
N TYR A 138 9.45 -15.75 10.33
CA TYR A 138 10.61 -16.61 10.48
C TYR A 138 11.59 -16.13 11.54
N MET A 139 11.75 -14.82 11.73
CA MET A 139 12.54 -14.28 12.85
C MET A 139 11.95 -14.69 14.21
N ILE A 140 10.62 -14.61 14.38
CA ILE A 140 9.94 -15.10 15.60
C ILE A 140 10.20 -16.60 15.82
N LYS A 141 10.26 -17.39 14.75
CA LYS A 141 10.55 -18.84 14.81
C LYS A 141 12.03 -19.17 15.00
N GLY A 142 12.92 -18.18 15.13
CA GLY A 142 14.37 -18.41 15.22
C GLY A 142 14.98 -18.95 13.93
N ARG A 143 14.40 -18.60 12.78
CA ARG A 143 14.80 -19.04 11.44
C ARG A 143 15.32 -17.87 10.57
N PRO A 144 16.44 -17.23 10.96
CA PRO A 144 16.99 -16.10 10.22
C PRO A 144 17.47 -16.49 8.81
N ASP A 145 17.77 -17.77 8.57
CA ASP A 145 18.07 -18.33 7.25
C ASP A 145 16.91 -18.11 6.27
N LEU A 146 15.68 -18.43 6.70
CA LEU A 146 14.49 -18.28 5.88
C LEU A 146 14.08 -16.80 5.74
N ALA A 147 14.28 -16.00 6.77
CA ALA A 147 14.05 -14.55 6.72
C ALA A 147 14.97 -13.87 5.68
N LYS A 148 16.27 -14.21 5.68
CA LYS A 148 17.24 -13.69 4.69
C LYS A 148 16.89 -14.10 3.26
N ALA A 149 16.33 -15.29 3.07
CA ALA A 149 15.83 -15.71 1.75
C ALA A 149 14.66 -14.84 1.26
N GLN A 150 13.74 -14.46 2.16
CA GLN A 150 12.69 -13.50 1.81
C GLN A 150 13.26 -12.11 1.49
N LEU A 151 14.20 -11.62 2.30
CA LEU A 151 14.86 -10.33 2.08
C LEU A 151 15.57 -10.26 0.73
N ALA A 152 16.28 -11.32 0.33
CA ALA A 152 16.90 -11.42 -0.98
C ALA A 152 15.88 -11.36 -2.13
N THR A 153 14.70 -11.95 -1.93
CA THR A 153 13.62 -11.90 -2.92
C THR A 153 13.01 -10.49 -3.00
N ILE A 154 12.77 -9.83 -1.86
CA ILE A 154 12.28 -8.43 -1.81
C ILE A 154 13.27 -7.51 -2.53
N LYS A 155 14.58 -7.70 -2.30
CA LYS A 155 15.63 -6.96 -3.01
C LYS A 155 15.53 -7.11 -4.53
N GLY A 156 15.19 -8.30 -5.01
CA GLY A 156 14.96 -8.54 -6.44
C GLY A 156 13.70 -7.86 -6.98
N ILE A 157 12.67 -7.66 -6.15
CA ILE A 157 11.40 -7.05 -6.54
C ILE A 157 11.51 -5.52 -6.60
N CYS A 158 12.08 -4.89 -5.56
CA CYS A 158 12.06 -3.42 -5.41
C CYS A 158 13.42 -2.80 -5.01
N GLY A 159 14.50 -3.56 -4.98
CA GLY A 159 15.80 -3.10 -4.52
C GLY A 159 15.87 -2.94 -3.00
N THR A 160 16.84 -2.17 -2.52
CA THR A 160 17.07 -1.96 -1.07
C THR A 160 16.43 -0.69 -0.52
N GLY A 161 15.77 0.10 -1.37
CA GLY A 161 15.17 1.39 -1.01
C GLY A 161 13.69 1.31 -0.63
N CYS A 162 13.01 0.20 -0.92
CA CYS A 162 11.61 0.01 -0.55
C CYS A 162 11.45 -0.25 0.96
N GLU A 163 10.28 0.14 1.48
CA GLU A 163 9.85 -0.07 2.87
C GLU A 163 10.04 -1.53 3.28
N GLU A 164 9.53 -2.47 2.49
CA GLU A 164 9.57 -3.89 2.79
C GLU A 164 10.99 -4.46 2.95
N TYR A 165 11.95 -3.94 2.19
CA TYR A 165 13.36 -4.37 2.35
C TYR A 165 13.93 -3.83 3.65
N ARG A 166 13.71 -2.54 3.91
CA ARG A 166 14.25 -1.87 5.09
C ARG A 166 13.71 -2.49 6.37
N ASP A 167 12.41 -2.71 6.44
CA ASP A 167 11.72 -3.21 7.63
C ASP A 167 12.19 -4.62 7.96
N LEU A 168 12.21 -5.52 6.96
CA LEU A 168 12.70 -6.88 7.18
C LEU A 168 14.21 -6.91 7.49
N ASN A 169 15.02 -6.06 6.85
CA ASN A 169 16.45 -5.97 7.15
C ASN A 169 16.66 -5.53 8.60
N ALA A 170 15.95 -4.50 9.05
CA ALA A 170 16.01 -4.00 10.41
C ALA A 170 15.55 -5.07 11.43
N ALA A 171 14.49 -5.82 11.13
CA ALA A 171 14.05 -6.95 11.94
C ALA A 171 15.11 -8.06 12.04
N ILE A 172 15.81 -8.39 10.94
CA ILE A 172 16.90 -9.37 10.92
C ILE A 172 18.11 -8.91 11.74
N GLU A 173 18.41 -7.62 11.71
CA GLU A 173 19.51 -6.99 12.47
C GLU A 173 19.19 -6.81 13.96
N GLY A 174 17.96 -7.09 14.40
CA GLY A 174 17.53 -6.94 15.78
C GLY A 174 17.07 -5.52 16.14
N HIS A 175 16.74 -4.71 15.14
CA HIS A 175 16.26 -3.34 15.26
C HIS A 175 14.90 -3.15 14.56
N PRO A 176 13.86 -3.95 14.87
CA PRO A 176 12.58 -3.85 14.16
C PRO A 176 11.97 -2.44 14.34
N GLU A 177 11.53 -1.83 13.24
CA GLU A 177 10.73 -0.61 13.30
C GLU A 177 9.37 -0.94 13.96
N SER A 178 9.01 -0.16 14.98
CA SER A 178 7.85 -0.40 15.87
C SER A 178 6.53 0.11 15.29
#